data_AF-A0A959FUQ5-F1
#
_entry.id   AF-A0A959FUQ5-F1
#
_cell.length_a   1.000
_cell.length_b   1.000
_cell.length_c   1.000
_cell.angle_alpha   90.00
_cell.angle_beta   90.00
_cell.angle_gamma   90.00
#
_symmetry.space_group_name_H-M   'P 1'
#
loop_
_entity.id
_entity.type
_entity.pdbx_description
1 polymer ?
#
loop_
_entity_poly.entity_id
_entity_poly.type
_entity_poly.pdbx_seq_one_letter_code
_entity_poly.pdbx_strand_id
1 'polypeptide(L)'
;MSKVTVVGAGNVGATCANVLAHQDIVKEVVLLDIKGDMARGKALDSWQQAPIDYYSTQLRGSENYEDTANSDIVVITAGIPRKPGMSRDGLLGINLKVMESVGQGIKTHA
;
A
#
# COMPACT_ATOMS: atom_id res chain seq x y z
N MET A 1 7.89 -16.43 -6.82
CA MET A 1 8.48 -15.08 -6.91
C MET A 1 7.34 -14.20 -7.33
N SER A 2 6.89 -13.34 -6.43
CA SER A 2 5.92 -12.28 -6.70
C SER A 2 5.72 -11.52 -5.39
N LYS A 3 6.41 -10.39 -5.22
CA LYS A 3 6.23 -9.45 -4.10
C LYS A 3 5.56 -8.19 -4.64
N VAL A 4 4.51 -7.73 -3.98
CA VAL A 4 3.80 -6.50 -4.36
C VAL A 4 3.85 -5.51 -3.21
N THR A 5 4.21 -4.26 -3.50
CA THR A 5 4.04 -3.16 -2.55
C THR A 5 2.79 -2.38 -2.90
N VAL A 6 1.92 -2.14 -1.91
CA VAL A 6 0.79 -1.21 -2.01
C VAL A 6 1.11 0.01 -1.16
N VAL A 7 1.27 1.17 -1.80
CA VAL A 7 1.57 2.44 -1.12
C VAL A 7 0.26 3.16 -0.81
N GLY A 8 0.01 3.38 0.48
CA GLY A 8 -1.20 3.94 1.06
C GLY A 8 -2.06 2.88 1.74
N ALA A 9 -2.25 2.99 3.05
CA ALA A 9 -3.12 2.12 3.86
C ALA A 9 -4.54 2.70 4.04
N GLY A 10 -4.94 3.63 3.17
CA GLY A 10 -6.33 4.11 3.06
C GLY A 10 -7.30 3.01 2.64
N ASN A 11 -8.58 3.34 2.43
CA ASN A 11 -9.58 2.32 2.09
C ASN A 11 -9.23 1.57 0.80
N VAL A 12 -8.77 2.29 -0.23
CA VAL A 12 -8.41 1.68 -1.53
C VAL A 12 -7.21 0.74 -1.38
N GLY A 13 -6.11 1.19 -0.78
CA GLY A 13 -4.91 0.36 -0.66
C GLY A 13 -5.08 -0.82 0.29
N ALA A 14 -5.83 -0.65 1.39
CA ALA A 14 -6.18 -1.76 2.28
C ALA A 14 -7.01 -2.82 1.55
N THR A 15 -8.04 -2.41 0.81
CA THR A 15 -8.85 -3.34 0.01
C THR A 15 -8.01 -4.00 -1.10
N CYS A 16 -7.13 -3.24 -1.76
CA CYS A 16 -6.24 -3.78 -2.79
C CYS A 16 -5.32 -4.87 -2.21
N ALA A 17 -4.66 -4.60 -1.09
CA ALA A 17 -3.82 -5.57 -0.40
C ALA A 17 -4.62 -6.83 0.01
N ASN A 18 -5.81 -6.63 0.57
CA ASN A 18 -6.69 -7.74 0.96
C ASN A 18 -7.12 -8.61 -0.24
N VAL A 19 -7.54 -7.98 -1.35
CA VAL A 19 -7.94 -8.70 -2.57
C VAL A 19 -6.76 -9.44 -3.17
N LEU A 20 -5.58 -8.82 -3.25
CA LEU A 20 -4.36 -9.48 -3.73
C LEU A 20 -4.04 -10.73 -2.91
N ALA A 21 -4.19 -10.66 -1.59
CA ALA A 21 -3.95 -11.79 -0.72
C ALA A 21 -4.96 -12.93 -0.94
N HIS A 22 -6.24 -12.61 -1.07
CA HIS A 22 -7.29 -13.59 -1.38
C HIS A 22 -7.14 -14.25 -2.75
N GLN A 23 -6.56 -13.55 -3.73
CA GLN A 23 -6.28 -14.17 -5.03
C GLN A 23 -5.15 -15.21 -4.94
N ASP A 24 -4.33 -15.15 -3.89
CA ASP A 24 -3.22 -16.06 -3.61
C ASP A 24 -2.20 -16.24 -4.75
N ILE A 25 -2.06 -15.22 -5.59
CA ILE A 25 -1.16 -15.20 -6.76
C ILE A 25 0.20 -14.58 -6.47
N VAL A 26 0.37 -13.97 -5.28
CA VAL A 26 1.62 -13.34 -4.84
C VAL A 26 2.10 -13.94 -3.53
N LYS A 27 3.41 -13.92 -3.26
CA LYS A 27 3.93 -14.51 -2.01
C LYS A 27 3.87 -13.53 -0.84
N GLU A 28 4.04 -12.25 -1.12
CA GLU A 28 4.11 -11.19 -0.11
C GLU A 28 3.47 -9.92 -0.64
N VAL A 29 2.66 -9.29 0.21
CA VAL A 29 2.14 -7.93 0.03
C VAL A 29 2.69 -7.05 1.16
N VAL A 30 3.39 -5.98 0.79
CA VAL A 30 3.81 -4.92 1.71
C VAL A 30 2.84 -3.77 1.61
N LEU A 31 2.12 -3.48 2.69
CA LEU A 31 1.26 -2.30 2.81
C LEU A 31 2.07 -1.17 3.45
N LEU A 32 2.53 -0.22 2.64
CA LEU A 32 3.36 0.90 3.08
C LEU A 32 2.49 2.14 3.34
N ASP A 33 2.59 2.76 4.50
CA ASP A 33 1.97 4.06 4.78
C ASP A 33 2.79 4.85 5.79
N ILE A 34 2.75 6.19 5.69
CA ILE A 34 3.36 7.09 6.68
C ILE A 34 2.77 6.91 8.08
N LYS A 35 1.53 6.41 8.18
CA LYS A 35 0.88 5.96 9.41
C LYS A 35 1.12 4.46 9.61
N GLY A 36 2.37 4.06 9.88
CA GLY A 36 2.73 2.64 9.86
C GLY A 36 1.99 1.76 10.86
N ASP A 37 1.57 2.27 12.02
CA ASP A 37 0.70 1.50 12.94
C ASP A 37 -0.63 1.12 12.30
N MET A 38 -1.22 2.02 11.50
CA MET A 38 -2.43 1.74 10.75
C MET A 38 -2.16 0.69 9.67
N ALA A 39 -1.05 0.80 8.95
CA ALA A 39 -0.68 -0.18 7.93
C ALA A 39 -0.44 -1.56 8.54
N ARG A 40 0.31 -1.65 9.65
CA ARG A 40 0.56 -2.88 10.41
C ARG A 40 -0.75 -3.49 10.92
N GLY A 41 -1.61 -2.67 11.51
CA GLY A 41 -2.91 -3.13 12.01
C GLY A 41 -3.78 -3.73 10.91
N LYS A 42 -3.91 -3.05 9.77
CA LYS A 42 -4.72 -3.54 8.65
C LYS A 42 -4.15 -4.79 7.98
N ALA A 43 -2.82 -4.84 7.82
CA ALA A 43 -2.15 -6.02 7.28
C ALA A 43 -2.30 -7.23 8.21
N LEU A 44 -2.15 -7.03 9.53
CA LEU A 44 -2.35 -8.08 10.52
C LEU A 44 -3.80 -8.58 10.54
N ASP A 45 -4.77 -7.68 10.60
CA ASP A 45 -6.20 -8.01 10.55
C ASP A 45 -6.53 -8.83 9.30
N SER A 46 -6.02 -8.38 8.15
CA SER A 46 -6.16 -9.15 6.91
C SER A 46 -5.48 -10.51 7.02
N TRP A 47 -4.26 -10.62 7.53
CA TRP A 47 -3.55 -11.89 7.60
C TRP A 47 -4.17 -12.88 8.59
N GLN A 48 -4.88 -12.41 9.62
CA GLN A 48 -5.53 -13.25 10.62
C GLN A 48 -6.75 -14.03 10.07
N GLN A 49 -7.43 -13.54 9.04
CA GLN A 49 -8.51 -14.27 8.34
C GLN A 49 -7.96 -15.34 7.36
N ALA A 50 -6.66 -15.34 7.04
CA ALA A 50 -6.07 -16.25 6.04
C ALA A 50 -6.39 -17.74 6.23
N PRO A 51 -6.42 -18.30 7.46
CA PRO A 51 -6.81 -19.70 7.69
C PRO A 51 -8.28 -20.00 7.37
N ILE A 52 -9.15 -18.99 7.43
CA ILE A 52 -10.59 -19.11 7.16
C ILE A 52 -10.88 -18.90 5.67
N ASP A 53 -10.16 -17.97 5.04
CA ASP A 53 -10.33 -17.61 3.63
C ASP A 53 -9.41 -18.38 2.67
N TYR A 54 -8.61 -19.31 3.21
CA TYR A 54 -7.79 -20.29 2.48
C TYR A 54 -6.74 -19.68 1.54
N TYR A 55 -6.02 -18.65 1.98
CA TYR A 55 -4.89 -18.08 1.22
C TYR A 55 -3.58 -18.09 2.02
N SER A 56 -2.44 -18.02 1.31
CA SER A 56 -1.08 -18.11 1.89
C SER A 56 -0.19 -16.88 1.60
N THR A 57 -0.71 -15.88 0.89
CA THR A 57 -0.03 -14.61 0.58
C THR A 57 0.24 -13.75 1.81
N GLN A 58 1.47 -13.72 2.31
CA GLN A 58 1.82 -12.97 3.52
C GLN A 58 1.51 -11.47 3.37
N LEU A 59 0.79 -10.88 4.32
CA LEU A 59 0.66 -9.41 4.40
C LEU A 59 1.51 -8.84 5.53
N ARG A 60 2.22 -7.76 5.24
CA ARG A 60 2.96 -6.98 6.24
C ARG A 60 2.74 -5.50 6.04
N GLY A 61 2.45 -4.79 7.14
CA GLY A 61 2.41 -3.34 7.13
C GLY A 61 3.74 -2.72 7.50
N SER A 62 4.08 -1.57 6.92
CA SER A 62 5.30 -0.82 7.24
C SER A 62 5.13 0.69 7.05
N GLU A 63 6.07 1.45 7.63
CA GLU A 63 6.36 2.86 7.36
C GLU A 63 7.72 3.07 6.67
N ASN A 64 8.51 2.01 6.52
CA ASN A 64 9.89 2.05 6.01
C ASN A 64 9.93 1.64 4.55
N TYR A 65 10.56 2.44 3.68
CA TYR A 65 10.65 2.11 2.25
C TYR A 65 11.59 0.94 1.98
N GLU A 66 12.55 0.65 2.86
CA GLU A 66 13.44 -0.51 2.75
C GLU A 66 12.64 -1.83 2.66
N ASP A 67 11.45 -1.84 3.24
CA ASP A 67 10.56 -2.97 3.21
C ASP A 67 9.94 -3.23 1.83
N THR A 68 10.02 -2.27 0.90
CA THR A 68 9.54 -2.42 -0.48
C THR A 68 10.54 -3.14 -1.39
N ALA A 69 11.75 -3.43 -0.89
CA ALA A 69 12.83 -3.98 -1.70
C ALA A 69 12.45 -5.28 -2.41
N ASN A 70 12.84 -5.36 -3.70
CA ASN A 70 12.57 -6.46 -4.61
C ASN A 70 11.06 -6.66 -4.86
N SER A 71 10.27 -5.58 -4.84
CA SER A 71 8.87 -5.65 -5.29
C SER A 71 8.81 -5.69 -6.82
N ASP A 72 8.14 -6.71 -7.34
CA ASP A 72 7.91 -6.86 -8.79
C ASP A 72 6.89 -5.82 -9.30
N ILE A 73 5.93 -5.45 -8.44
CA ILE A 73 4.90 -4.45 -8.75
C ILE A 73 4.74 -3.52 -7.55
N VAL A 74 4.60 -2.22 -7.84
CA VAL A 74 4.21 -1.22 -6.85
C VAL A 74 2.89 -0.55 -7.26
N VAL A 75 1.88 -0.66 -6.41
CA VAL A 75 0.56 -0.06 -6.59
C VAL A 75 0.48 1.20 -5.72
N ILE A 76 0.36 2.36 -6.35
CA ILE A 76 0.30 3.64 -5.62
C ILE A 76 -1.16 4.08 -5.46
N THR A 77 -1.63 4.06 -4.22
CA THR A 77 -2.97 4.55 -3.82
C THR A 77 -2.89 5.75 -2.87
N ALA A 78 -1.68 6.11 -2.45
CA ALA A 78 -1.41 7.26 -1.60
C ALA A 78 -1.80 8.56 -2.29
N GLY A 79 -2.51 9.40 -1.56
CA GLY A 79 -3.01 10.67 -2.04
C GLY A 79 -4.05 11.23 -1.08
N ILE A 80 -4.41 12.49 -1.29
CA ILE A 80 -5.42 13.16 -0.50
C ILE A 80 -6.71 13.21 -1.32
N PRO A 81 -7.87 12.80 -0.76
CA PRO A 81 -9.14 12.97 -1.43
C PRO A 81 -9.50 14.45 -1.55
N ARG A 82 -10.26 14.79 -2.58
CA ARG A 82 -10.76 16.16 -2.76
C ARG A 82 -11.60 16.57 -1.56
N LYS A 83 -11.24 17.68 -0.91
CA LYS A 83 -12.02 18.26 0.19
C LYS A 83 -13.06 19.25 -0.34
N PRO A 84 -14.19 19.47 0.37
CA PRO A 84 -15.13 20.55 0.04
C PRO A 84 -14.40 21.89 -0.10
N GLY A 85 -14.73 22.65 -1.15
CA GLY A 85 -14.08 23.93 -1.45
C GLY A 85 -12.71 23.86 -2.16
N MET A 86 -12.15 22.66 -2.40
CA MET A 86 -10.87 22.51 -3.08
C MET A 86 -11.03 22.57 -4.61
N SER A 87 -10.19 23.39 -5.28
CA SER A 87 -10.09 23.45 -6.73
C SER A 87 -9.40 22.20 -7.31
N ARG A 88 -9.63 21.92 -8.59
CA ARG A 88 -8.98 20.79 -9.29
C ARG A 88 -7.45 20.94 -9.29
N ASP A 89 -6.96 22.15 -9.54
CA ASP A 89 -5.52 22.44 -9.57
C ASP A 89 -4.89 22.36 -8.17
N GLY A 90 -5.62 22.79 -7.14
CA GLY A 90 -5.19 22.64 -5.75
C GLY A 90 -5.02 21.18 -5.35
N LEU A 91 -5.97 20.32 -5.75
CA LEU A 91 -5.87 18.87 -5.55
C LEU A 91 -4.69 18.26 -6.29
N LEU A 92 -4.49 18.66 -7.56
CA LEU A 92 -3.37 18.20 -8.37
C LEU A 92 -2.03 18.56 -7.73
N GLY A 93 -1.85 19.82 -7.32
CA GLY A 93 -0.61 20.30 -6.70
C GLY A 93 -0.24 19.56 -5.41
N ILE A 94 -1.24 19.16 -4.61
CA ILE A 94 -1.01 18.36 -3.40
C ILE A 94 -0.60 16.93 -3.76
N ASN A 95 -1.33 16.28 -4.66
CA ASN A 95 -1.04 14.88 -5.03
C ASN A 95 0.25 14.73 -5.84
N LEU A 96 0.68 15.75 -6.59
CA LEU A 96 1.99 15.76 -7.26
C LEU A 96 3.13 15.63 -6.24
N LYS A 97 3.09 16.39 -5.13
CA LYS A 97 4.11 16.29 -4.07
C LYS A 97 4.13 14.92 -3.41
N VAL A 98 2.96 14.31 -3.21
CA VAL A 98 2.85 12.95 -2.68
C VAL A 98 3.49 11.96 -3.66
N MET A 99 3.18 12.07 -4.96
CA MET A 99 3.72 11.19 -6.00
C MET A 99 5.23 11.34 -6.17
N GLU A 100 5.78 12.54 -6.10
CA GLU A 100 7.23 12.78 -6.15
C GLU A 100 7.94 12.10 -4.97
N SER A 101 7.42 12.28 -3.75
CA SER A 101 7.97 11.65 -2.54
C SER A 101 7.93 10.12 -2.63
N VAL A 102 6.78 9.57 -3.00
CA VAL A 102 6.59 8.12 -3.17
C VAL A 102 7.49 7.58 -4.27
N GLY A 103 7.54 8.25 -5.43
CA GLY A 103 8.37 7.85 -6.56
C GLY A 103 9.86 7.84 -6.22
N GLN A 104 10.34 8.81 -5.45
CA GLN A 104 11.73 8.85 -4.99
C GLN A 104 12.04 7.72 -3.99
N GLY A 105 11.12 7.43 -3.06
CA GLY A 105 11.25 6.31 -2.13
C GLY A 105 11.32 4.97 -2.86
N ILE A 106 10.38 4.72 -3.79
CA ILE A 106 10.37 3.51 -4.62
C ILE A 106 11.66 3.38 -5.42
N LYS A 107 12.08 4.44 -6.12
CA LYS A 107 13.33 4.42 -6.93
C LYS A 107 14.56 4.05 -6.10
N THR A 108 14.58 4.41 -4.82
CA THR A 108 15.73 4.21 -3.94
C THR A 108 15.75 2.80 -3.33
N HIS A 109 14.58 2.23 -3.04
CA HIS A 109 14.48 1.06 -2.19
C HIS A 109 13.78 -0.16 -2.81
N ALA A 110 12.91 0.01 -3.81
CA ALA A 110 12.09 -1.07 -4.37
C ALA A 110 12.81 -1.87 -5.46
#